data_AF-A0A8T4FJS2-F1
#
_entry.id   AF-A0A8T4FJS2-F1
#
_cell.length_a   1.000
_cell.length_b   1.000
_cell.length_c   1.000
_cell.angle_alpha   90.00
_cell.angle_beta   90.00
_cell.angle_gamma   90.00
#
_symmetry.space_group_name_H-M   'P 1'
#
loop_
_entity.id
_entity.type
_entity.pdbx_description
1 polymer ?
#
loop_
_entity_poly.entity_id
_entity_poly.type
_entity_poly.pdbx_seq_one_letter_code
_entity_poly.pdbx_strand_id
1 'polypeptide(L)'
;PKFITYKEFKDQTINGLISLCVKILHKESFTATEGDTLILKKVRFDPARATELGVPKGPSFGRLAAGFEINLNGRIITPEMVSNQITKVIRIKGLEKYL
;
A
#
# COMPACT_ATOMS: atom_id res chain seq x y z
N PRO A 1 20.58 17.06 -39.82
CA PRO A 1 19.73 16.92 -38.60
C PRO A 1 19.54 15.45 -38.22
N LYS A 2 20.12 15.01 -37.10
CA LYS A 2 19.86 13.67 -36.54
C LYS A 2 18.46 13.70 -35.91
N PHE A 3 17.50 13.05 -36.58
CA PHE A 3 16.17 12.86 -36.04
C PHE A 3 16.24 11.76 -34.97
N ILE A 4 16.14 12.15 -33.71
CA ILE A 4 15.98 11.22 -32.59
C ILE A 4 14.62 10.56 -32.78
N THR A 5 14.61 9.38 -33.41
CA THR A 5 13.37 8.67 -33.68
C THR A 5 12.88 8.07 -32.37
N TYR A 6 11.65 8.41 -31.98
CA TYR A 6 10.95 8.04 -30.74
C TYR A 6 10.92 6.51 -30.44
N LYS A 7 11.31 5.67 -31.40
CA LYS A 7 11.43 4.21 -31.22
C LYS A 7 12.58 3.82 -30.30
N GLU A 8 13.73 4.50 -30.33
CA GLU A 8 14.90 4.09 -29.52
C GLU A 8 14.78 4.46 -28.04
N PHE A 9 13.96 5.47 -27.71
CA PHE A 9 13.71 5.87 -26.33
C PHE A 9 12.44 5.27 -25.73
N LYS A 10 11.62 4.56 -26.51
CA LYS A 10 10.33 4.01 -26.04
C LYS A 10 10.51 3.10 -24.83
N ASP A 11 11.43 2.14 -24.92
CA ASP A 11 11.72 1.21 -23.83
C ASP A 11 12.34 1.91 -22.62
N GLN A 12 13.23 2.89 -22.84
CA GLN A 12 13.85 3.64 -21.73
C GLN A 12 12.83 4.51 -20.99
N THR A 13 11.94 5.19 -21.71
CA THR A 13 10.89 6.02 -21.12
C THR A 13 9.83 5.18 -20.41
N ILE A 14 9.43 4.05 -20.98
CA ILE A 14 8.49 3.12 -20.34
C ILE A 14 9.10 2.57 -19.04
N ASN A 15 10.35 2.10 -19.09
CA ASN A 15 11.03 1.59 -17.88
C ASN A 15 11.20 2.69 -16.82
N GLY A 16 11.52 3.92 -17.23
CA GLY A 16 11.60 5.07 -16.33
C GLY A 16 10.26 5.40 -15.65
N LEU A 17 9.15 5.37 -16.40
CA LEU A 17 7.80 5.56 -15.88
C LEU A 17 7.41 4.44 -14.90
N ILE A 18 7.66 3.18 -15.26
CA ILE A 18 7.40 2.03 -14.38
C ILE A 18 8.19 2.19 -13.08
N SER A 19 9.48 2.55 -13.16
CA SER A 19 10.31 2.74 -11.97
C SER A 19 9.79 3.85 -11.05
N LEU A 20 9.37 4.99 -11.61
CA LEU A 20 8.78 6.08 -10.83
C LEU A 20 7.47 5.66 -10.17
N CYS A 21 6.59 4.98 -10.90
CA CYS A 21 5.33 4.47 -10.37
C CYS A 21 5.54 3.47 -9.22
N VAL A 22 6.48 2.53 -9.38
CA VAL A 22 6.82 1.57 -8.31
C VAL A 22 7.38 2.28 -7.08
N LYS A 23 8.26 3.28 -7.24
CA LYS A 23 8.79 4.08 -6.13
C LYS A 23 7.68 4.82 -5.36
N ILE A 24 6.70 5.39 -6.06
CA ILE A 24 5.56 6.07 -5.43
C ILE A 24 4.71 5.06 -4.65
N LEU A 25 4.45 3.89 -5.24
CA LEU A 25 3.66 2.83 -4.59
C LEU A 25 4.35 2.26 -3.35
N HIS A 26 5.68 2.09 -3.38
CA HIS A 26 6.47 1.63 -2.24
C HIS A 26 6.47 2.63 -1.07
N LYS A 27 6.30 3.93 -1.36
CA LYS A 27 6.22 4.96 -0.31
C LYS A 27 4.87 4.98 0.40
N GLU A 28 3.79 4.62 -0.30
CA GLU A 28 2.40 4.72 0.17
C GLU A 28 1.81 3.38 0.62
N SER A 29 2.48 2.25 0.34
CA SER A 29 1.99 0.90 0.65
C SER A 29 3.14 -0.09 0.84
N PHE A 30 2.92 -1.14 1.64
CA PHE A 30 3.86 -2.25 1.72
C PHE A 30 3.81 -3.00 0.39
N THR A 31 4.80 -2.78 -0.46
CA THR A 31 4.89 -3.41 -1.78
C THR A 31 5.91 -4.54 -1.76
N ALA A 32 5.48 -5.75 -2.12
CA ALA A 32 6.39 -6.84 -2.44
C ALA A 32 6.41 -7.04 -3.96
N THR A 33 7.60 -7.24 -4.52
CA THR A 33 7.80 -7.46 -5.95
C THR A 33 8.26 -8.89 -6.16
N GLU A 34 7.46 -9.70 -6.85
CA GLU A 34 7.82 -11.06 -7.27
C GLU A 34 7.80 -11.11 -8.80
N GLY A 35 8.98 -11.04 -9.43
CA GLY A 35 9.11 -11.04 -10.89
C GLY A 35 8.31 -9.90 -11.53
N ASP A 36 7.30 -10.27 -12.31
CA ASP A 36 6.39 -9.35 -13.00
C ASP A 36 5.19 -8.88 -12.14
N THR A 37 5.13 -9.30 -10.88
CA THR A 37 3.96 -9.10 -10.02
C THR A 37 4.25 -8.13 -8.88
N LEU A 38 3.46 -7.08 -8.81
CA LEU A 38 3.45 -6.11 -7.72
C LEU A 38 2.31 -6.43 -6.75
N ILE A 39 2.66 -6.76 -5.51
CA ILE A 39 1.71 -7.02 -4.43
C ILE A 39 1.61 -5.78 -3.56
N LEU A 40 0.48 -5.07 -3.64
CA LEU A 40 0.18 -3.91 -2.81
C LEU A 40 -0.55 -4.37 -1.55
N LYS A 41 0.05 -4.17 -0.37
CA LYS A 41 -0.62 -4.33 0.92
C LYS A 41 -0.95 -2.97 1.49
N LYS A 42 -2.24 -2.71 1.70
CA LYS A 42 -2.73 -1.48 2.34
C LYS A 42 -3.52 -1.84 3.59
N VAL A 43 -2.98 -1.44 4.73
CA VAL A 43 -3.68 -1.52 6.02
C VAL A 43 -4.40 -0.19 6.22
N ARG A 44 -5.69 -0.25 6.51
CA ARG A 44 -6.52 0.92 6.85
C ARG A 44 -7.36 0.62 8.07
N PHE A 45 -7.51 1.60 8.95
CA PHE A 45 -8.43 1.51 10.06
C PHE A 45 -9.86 1.33 9.57
N ASP A 46 -10.57 0.36 10.15
CA ASP A 46 -11.96 0.02 9.85
C ASP A 46 -12.86 0.46 11.02
N PRO A 47 -13.61 1.58 10.87
CA PRO A 47 -14.45 2.10 11.93
C PRO A 47 -15.63 1.17 12.28
N ALA A 48 -16.05 0.30 11.36
CA ALA A 48 -17.11 -0.66 11.62
C ALA A 48 -16.61 -1.73 12.61
N ARG A 49 -15.44 -2.32 12.33
CA ARG A 49 -14.80 -3.29 13.26
C ARG A 49 -14.54 -2.70 14.63
N ALA A 50 -14.09 -1.45 14.69
CA ALA A 50 -13.90 -0.76 15.96
C ALA A 50 -15.21 -0.63 16.76
N THR A 51 -16.30 -0.31 16.08
CA THR A 51 -17.63 -0.21 16.69
C THR A 51 -18.13 -1.58 17.17
N GLU A 52 -17.92 -2.65 16.39
CA GLU A 52 -18.28 -4.03 16.77
C GLU A 52 -17.51 -4.50 18.01
N LEU A 53 -16.25 -4.07 18.17
CA LEU A 53 -15.43 -4.32 19.35
C LEU A 53 -15.77 -3.40 20.55
N GLY A 54 -16.78 -2.54 20.41
CA GLY A 54 -17.24 -1.65 21.47
C GLY A 54 -16.39 -0.40 21.67
N VAL A 55 -15.49 -0.08 20.73
CA VAL A 55 -14.67 1.12 20.82
C VAL A 55 -15.55 2.36 20.61
N PRO A 56 -15.51 3.35 21.51
CA PRO A 56 -16.24 4.60 21.35
C PRO A 56 -15.63 5.44 20.23
N LYS A 57 -16.50 6.01 19.40
CA LYS A 57 -16.12 7.00 18.38
C LYS A 57 -15.45 8.20 19.06
N GLY A 58 -14.34 8.68 18.49
CA GLY A 58 -13.61 9.84 19.02
C GLY A 58 -12.10 9.58 19.15
N PRO A 59 -11.43 10.09 20.20
CA PRO A 59 -9.95 10.03 20.30
C PRO A 59 -9.39 8.61 20.30
N SER A 60 -10.17 7.62 20.77
CA SER A 60 -9.81 6.19 20.71
C SER A 60 -9.67 5.67 19.28
N PHE A 61 -10.52 6.12 18.34
CA PHE A 61 -10.40 5.78 16.92
C PHE A 61 -9.14 6.39 16.33
N GLY A 62 -8.85 7.65 16.67
CA GLY A 62 -7.63 8.33 16.24
C GLY A 62 -6.37 7.61 16.72
N ARG A 63 -6.34 7.16 17.98
CA ARG A 63 -5.23 6.36 18.52
C ARG A 63 -5.02 5.05 17.78
N LEU A 64 -6.11 4.29 17.58
CA LEU A 64 -6.05 3.04 16.83
C LEU A 64 -5.65 3.26 15.36
N ALA A 65 -6.13 4.32 14.72
CA ALA A 65 -5.76 4.69 13.36
C ALA A 65 -4.28 5.13 13.25
N ALA A 66 -3.72 5.69 14.32
CA ALA A 66 -2.31 6.04 14.41
C ALA A 66 -1.40 4.86 14.79
N GLY A 67 -1.95 3.66 14.97
CA GLY A 67 -1.19 2.44 15.29
C GLY A 67 -0.94 2.23 16.79
N PHE A 68 -1.63 2.97 17.66
CA PHE A 68 -1.54 2.77 19.11
C PHE A 68 -2.65 1.84 19.61
N GLU A 69 -2.28 0.91 20.48
CA GLU A 69 -3.24 0.10 21.23
C GLU A 69 -3.98 0.93 22.29
N ILE A 70 -5.18 0.50 22.64
CA ILE A 70 -5.98 1.11 23.71
C ILE A 70 -6.47 0.03 24.68
N ASN A 71 -6.60 0.38 25.96
CA ASN A 71 -7.30 -0.45 26.92
C ASN A 71 -8.77 0.00 27.00
N LEU A 72 -9.69 -0.92 26.76
CA LEU A 72 -11.12 -0.69 26.82
C LEU A 72 -11.76 -1.73 27.72
N ASN A 73 -12.35 -1.31 28.85
CA ASN A 73 -12.98 -2.20 29.84
C ASN A 73 -12.10 -3.38 30.27
N GLY A 74 -10.79 -3.16 30.47
CA GLY A 74 -9.84 -4.20 30.86
C GLY A 74 -9.35 -5.09 29.71
N ARG A 75 -9.82 -4.87 28.48
CA ARG A 75 -9.37 -5.56 27.28
C ARG A 75 -8.46 -4.66 26.46
N ILE A 76 -7.30 -5.19 26.05
CA ILE A 76 -6.40 -4.49 25.13
C ILE A 76 -6.94 -4.68 23.70
N ILE A 77 -7.21 -3.57 23.02
CA ILE A 77 -7.59 -3.55 21.61
C ILE A 77 -6.39 -3.02 20.82
N THR A 78 -5.84 -3.87 19.96
CA THR A 78 -4.74 -3.49 19.07
C THR A 78 -5.27 -2.89 17.77
N PRO A 79 -4.50 -2.00 17.11
CA PRO A 79 -4.89 -1.43 15.82
C PRO A 79 -5.16 -2.49 14.76
N GLU A 80 -4.48 -3.64 14.81
CA GLU A 80 -4.68 -4.75 13.87
C GLU A 80 -6.07 -5.39 13.99
N MET A 81 -6.65 -5.46 15.20
CA MET A 81 -8.00 -6.01 15.42
C MET A 81 -9.09 -5.17 14.75
N VAL A 82 -8.85 -3.88 14.61
CA VAL A 82 -9.77 -2.88 14.05
C VAL A 82 -9.33 -2.38 12.69
N SER A 83 -8.28 -2.96 12.11
CA SER A 83 -7.81 -2.59 10.78
C SER A 83 -8.29 -3.61 9.76
N ASN A 84 -8.49 -3.14 8.53
CA ASN A 84 -8.73 -3.96 7.37
C ASN A 84 -7.48 -3.96 6.49
N GLN A 85 -7.02 -5.15 6.11
CA GLN A 85 -5.90 -5.32 5.20
C GLN A 85 -6.43 -5.62 3.81
N ILE A 86 -6.24 -4.67 2.90
CA ILE A 86 -6.55 -4.85 1.48
C ILE A 86 -5.27 -5.27 0.78
N THR A 87 -5.28 -6.46 0.18
CA THR A 87 -4.19 -6.94 -0.66
C THR A 87 -4.62 -6.86 -2.11
N LYS A 88 -3.86 -6.15 -2.94
CA LYS A 88 -4.11 -6.05 -4.38
C LYS A 88 -2.89 -6.52 -5.15
N VAL A 89 -3.10 -7.53 -6.00
CA VAL A 89 -2.05 -8.10 -6.84
C VAL A 89 -2.20 -7.53 -8.24
N ILE A 90 -1.13 -6.96 -8.78
CA ILE A 90 -1.10 -6.34 -10.11
C ILE A 90 0.06 -6.97 -10.89
N ARG A 91 -0.23 -7.52 -12.06
CA ARG A 91 0.79 -7.98 -13.01
C ARG A 91 1.17 -6.84 -13.94
N ILE A 92 2.46 -6.50 -14.02
CA ILE A 92 2.98 -5.38 -14.79
C ILE A 92 4.07 -5.90 -15.73
N LYS A 93 3.66 -6.29 -16.95
CA LYS A 93 4.56 -6.84 -17.98
C LYS A 93 5.80 -5.96 -18.15
N GLY A 94 6.98 -6.55 -17.94
CA GLY A 94 8.27 -5.88 -18.06
C GLY A 94 8.89 -5.43 -16.74
N LEU A 95 8.19 -5.62 -15.61
CA LEU A 95 8.76 -5.41 -14.27
C LEU A 95 9.84 -6.43 -13.94
N GLU A 96 9.79 -7.60 -14.57
CA GLU A 96 10.82 -8.65 -14.52
C GLU A 96 12.23 -8.21 -14.99
N LYS A 97 12.34 -7.12 -15.77
CA LYS A 97 13.64 -6.53 -16.16
C LYS A 97 14.21 -5.56 -15.11
N TYR A 98 13.52 -5.36 -14.00
CA TYR A 98 13.87 -4.39 -12.95
C TYR A 98 14.41 -5.03 -11.65
N LEU A 99 14.18 -6.33 -11.44
CA LEU A 99 14.84 -7.11 -10.37
C LEU A 99 16.26 -7.50 -10.79
#